data_AF-A0A522SF59-F1
#
_entry.id   AF-A0A522SF59-F1
#
_cell.length_a   1.000
_cell.length_b   1.000
_cell.length_c   1.000
_cell.angle_alpha   90.00
_cell.angle_beta   90.00
_cell.angle_gamma   90.00
#
_symmetry.space_group_name_H-M   'P 1'
#
loop_
_entity.id
_entity.type
_entity.pdbx_description
1 polymer ?
#
loop_
_entity_poly.entity_id
_entity_poly.type
_entity_poly.pdbx_seq_one_letter_code
_entity_poly.pdbx_strand_id
1 'polypeptide(L)'
;MPTHTASATETDERVARTRNRLVLEQARAVGLLGAAKNTRLSGRVPSQLIEAAKRRAHVTSDTELLELALSRLVLEDDFGARLVARKGSIPADIDLGA
;
A
#
# COMPACT_ATOMS: atom_id res chain seq x y z
N MET A 1 -6.99 1.58 34.42
CA MET A 1 -6.74 0.38 33.58
C MET A 1 -6.58 0.81 32.12
N PRO A 2 -5.36 0.97 31.58
CA PRO A 2 -5.19 1.13 30.13
C PRO A 2 -4.01 0.30 29.57
N THR A 3 -4.25 -0.66 28.67
CA THR A 3 -3.15 -1.31 27.90
C THR A 3 -3.51 -1.75 26.47
N HIS A 4 -4.73 -1.55 25.96
CA HIS A 4 -5.11 -2.10 24.65
C HIS A 4 -4.72 -1.24 23.44
N THR A 5 -4.48 0.07 23.61
CA THR A 5 -4.26 0.98 22.48
C THR A 5 -2.88 0.85 21.83
N ALA A 6 -1.83 0.61 22.64
CA ALA A 6 -0.45 0.49 22.12
C ALA A 6 -0.26 -0.76 21.24
N SER A 7 -0.94 -1.86 21.57
CA SER A 7 -0.89 -3.13 20.84
C SER A 7 -1.53 -3.03 19.44
N ALA A 8 -2.64 -2.30 19.32
CA ALA A 8 -3.33 -2.09 18.05
C ALA A 8 -2.48 -1.25 17.08
N THR A 9 -1.88 -0.16 17.57
CA THR A 9 -0.99 0.68 16.76
C THR A 9 0.24 -0.09 16.28
N GLU A 10 0.89 -0.86 17.16
CA GLU A 10 2.06 -1.65 16.78
C GLU A 10 1.73 -2.72 15.73
N THR A 11 0.53 -3.29 15.83
CA THR A 11 0.01 -4.25 14.83
C THR A 11 -0.20 -3.58 13.48
N ASP A 12 -0.84 -2.41 13.45
CA ASP A 12 -1.07 -1.66 12.23
C ASP A 12 0.24 -1.27 11.53
N GLU A 13 1.23 -0.83 12.30
CA GLU A 13 2.55 -0.51 11.74
C GLU A 13 3.25 -1.74 11.16
N ARG A 14 3.22 -2.89 11.85
CA ARG A 14 3.78 -4.15 11.33
C ARG A 14 3.10 -4.56 10.03
N VAL A 15 1.79 -4.43 9.96
CA VAL A 15 1.02 -4.72 8.75
C VAL A 15 1.41 -3.76 7.63
N ALA A 16 1.52 -2.46 7.90
CA ALA A 16 1.92 -1.46 6.92
C ALA A 16 3.34 -1.73 6.38
N ARG A 17 4.31 -2.00 7.27
CA ARG A 17 5.68 -2.38 6.90
C ARG A 17 5.71 -3.64 6.03
N THR A 18 4.92 -4.65 6.39
CA THR A 18 4.80 -5.89 5.62
C THR A 18 4.24 -5.61 4.21
N ARG A 19 3.19 -4.80 4.11
CA ARG A 19 2.61 -4.42 2.80
C ARG A 19 3.60 -3.66 1.93
N ASN A 20 4.33 -2.70 2.51
CA ASN A 20 5.35 -1.96 1.76
C ASN A 20 6.42 -2.90 1.20
N ARG A 21 6.91 -3.82 2.03
CA ARG A 21 7.90 -4.82 1.62
C ARG A 21 7.39 -5.65 0.44
N LEU A 22 6.17 -6.18 0.54
CA LEU A 22 5.58 -7.01 -0.53
C LEU A 22 5.43 -6.24 -1.85
N VAL A 23 5.01 -4.97 -1.79
CA VAL A 23 4.91 -4.11 -2.98
C VAL A 23 6.28 -3.93 -3.64
N LEU A 24 7.32 -3.62 -2.86
CA LEU A 24 8.67 -3.43 -3.39
C LEU A 24 9.27 -4.74 -3.93
N GLU A 25 9.01 -5.88 -3.28
CA GLU A 25 9.41 -7.20 -3.76
C GLU A 25 8.75 -7.54 -5.09
N GLN A 26 7.45 -7.29 -5.22
CA GLN A 26 6.72 -7.49 -6.47
C GLN A 26 7.26 -6.60 -7.59
N ALA A 27 7.50 -5.31 -7.30
CA ALA A 27 8.06 -4.37 -8.27
C ALA A 27 9.45 -4.80 -8.76
N ARG A 28 10.28 -5.41 -7.89
CA ARG A 28 11.55 -6.04 -8.29
C ARG A 28 11.32 -7.27 -9.17
N ALA A 29 10.37 -8.13 -8.79
CA ALA A 29 10.07 -9.36 -9.53
C ALA A 29 9.59 -9.09 -10.97
N VAL A 30 8.88 -7.98 -11.21
CA VAL A 30 8.46 -7.56 -12.56
C VAL A 30 9.46 -6.63 -13.26
N GLY A 31 10.65 -6.42 -12.69
CA GLY A 31 11.74 -5.66 -13.31
C GLY A 31 11.62 -4.13 -13.26
N LEU A 32 10.68 -3.58 -12.47
CA LEU A 32 10.52 -2.12 -12.28
C LEU A 32 11.57 -1.53 -11.34
N LEU A 33 12.07 -2.35 -10.41
CA LEU A 33 13.11 -1.99 -9.44
C LEU A 33 14.30 -2.94 -9.52
N GLY A 34 15.50 -2.46 -9.21
CA GLY A 34 16.73 -3.26 -9.15
C GLY A 34 17.76 -2.93 -10.24
N ALA A 35 17.37 -2.22 -11.29
CA ALA A 35 18.30 -1.53 -12.17
C ALA A 35 18.88 -0.26 -11.50
N ALA A 36 19.91 0.34 -12.10
CA ALA A 36 20.47 1.58 -11.62
C ALA A 36 19.42 2.70 -11.54
N LYS A 37 19.49 3.55 -10.50
CA LYS A 37 18.64 4.75 -10.36
C LYS A 37 19.10 5.83 -11.35
N ASN A 38 18.66 5.71 -12.59
CA ASN A 38 19.21 6.38 -13.76
C ASN A 38 18.33 7.53 -14.28
N THR A 39 17.17 7.79 -13.67
CA THR A 39 16.27 8.89 -14.03
C THR A 39 16.03 9.81 -12.83
N ARG A 40 16.13 11.12 -13.05
CA ARG A 40 15.81 12.14 -12.05
C ARG A 40 14.36 12.58 -12.19
N LEU A 41 13.57 12.43 -11.12
CA LEU A 41 12.28 13.07 -10.99
C LEU A 41 12.43 14.33 -10.11
N SER A 42 11.83 15.45 -10.50
CA SER A 42 11.87 16.69 -9.72
C SER A 42 10.57 17.46 -9.89
N GLY A 43 10.05 18.04 -8.80
CA GLY A 43 8.80 18.79 -8.78
C GLY A 43 8.62 19.51 -7.45
N ARG A 44 7.86 20.61 -7.44
CA ARG A 44 7.53 21.33 -6.19
C ARG A 44 6.35 20.66 -5.51
N VAL A 45 6.50 20.36 -4.23
CA VAL A 45 5.46 19.75 -3.39
C VAL A 45 5.49 20.37 -1.99
N PRO A 46 4.34 20.49 -1.30
CA PRO A 46 4.31 20.97 0.07
C PRO A 46 5.09 20.02 1.01
N SER A 47 5.94 20.58 1.87
CA SER A 47 6.73 19.79 2.83
C SER A 47 5.85 19.01 3.80
N GLN A 48 4.74 19.59 4.25
CA GLN A 48 3.79 18.93 5.13
C GLN A 48 3.17 17.67 4.50
N LEU A 49 2.99 17.66 3.17
CA LEU A 49 2.49 16.50 2.45
C LEU A 49 3.52 15.37 2.44
N ILE A 50 4.80 15.69 2.20
CA ILE A 50 5.89 14.70 2.24
C ILE A 50 6.02 14.08 3.62
N GLU A 51 5.97 14.89 4.67
CA GLU A 51 6.08 14.40 6.05
C GLU A 51 4.88 13.54 6.45
N ALA A 52 3.66 13.92 6.06
CA ALA A 52 2.48 13.08 6.28
C ALA A 52 2.57 11.75 5.51
N ALA A 53 3.05 11.79 4.27
CA ALA A 53 3.21 10.61 3.44
C ALA A 53 4.27 9.65 4.01
N LYS A 54 5.43 10.16 4.46
CA LYS A 54 6.46 9.38 5.15
C LYS A 54 5.93 8.68 6.39
N ARG A 55 5.22 9.42 7.26
CA ARG A 55 4.62 8.84 8.47
C ARG A 55 3.63 7.74 8.13
N ARG A 56 2.73 7.97 7.17
CA ARG A 56 1.75 6.96 6.75
C ARG A 56 2.39 5.75 6.07
N ALA A 57 3.44 5.98 5.30
CA ALA A 57 4.17 4.92 4.65
C ALA A 57 5.20 4.25 5.57
N HIS A 58 5.45 4.74 6.79
CA HIS A 58 6.53 4.24 7.67
C HIS A 58 7.90 4.18 6.97
N VAL A 59 8.23 5.19 6.16
CA VAL A 59 9.52 5.36 5.48
C VAL A 59 10.16 6.68 5.89
N THR A 60 11.49 6.76 5.82
CA THR A 60 12.24 7.96 6.22
C THR A 60 12.86 8.70 5.04
N SER A 61 13.07 8.00 3.92
CA SER A 61 13.72 8.53 2.72
C SER A 61 12.72 9.01 1.68
N ASP A 62 12.96 10.18 1.08
CA ASP A 62 12.18 10.69 -0.06
C ASP A 62 12.25 9.75 -1.27
N THR A 63 13.42 9.15 -1.50
CA THR A 63 13.61 8.20 -2.59
C THR A 63 12.81 6.92 -2.36
N GLU A 64 12.81 6.41 -1.12
CA GLU A 64 12.04 5.22 -0.77
C GLU A 64 10.53 5.50 -0.84
N LEU A 65 10.09 6.67 -0.37
CA LEU A 65 8.71 7.12 -0.51
C LEU A 65 8.29 7.14 -1.98
N LEU A 66 9.15 7.67 -2.86
CA LEU A 66 8.87 7.76 -4.28
C LEU A 66 8.82 6.38 -4.95
N GLU A 67 9.79 5.50 -4.68
CA GLU A 67 9.81 4.13 -5.20
C GLU A 67 8.57 3.36 -4.79
N LEU A 68 8.16 3.45 -3.52
CA LEU A 68 6.96 2.80 -3.01
C LEU A 68 5.69 3.37 -3.66
N ALA A 69 5.57 4.70 -3.77
CA ALA A 69 4.40 5.34 -4.36
C ALA A 69 4.24 4.96 -5.84
N LEU A 70 5.31 5.01 -6.62
CA LEU A 70 5.29 4.63 -8.03
C LEU A 70 5.06 3.13 -8.21
N SER A 71 5.68 2.29 -7.37
CA SER A 71 5.43 0.84 -7.39
C SER A 71 3.97 0.52 -7.12
N ARG A 72 3.35 1.17 -6.12
CA ARG A 72 1.91 1.01 -5.86
C ARG A 72 1.06 1.41 -7.05
N LEU A 73 1.32 2.58 -7.64
CA LEU A 73 0.57 3.10 -8.77
C LEU A 73 0.66 2.17 -10.00
N VAL A 74 1.83 1.59 -10.25
CA VAL A 74 2.04 0.69 -11.39
C VAL A 74 1.49 -0.72 -11.14
N LEU A 75 1.56 -1.20 -9.90
CA LEU A 75 1.10 -2.54 -9.51
C LEU A 75 -0.38 -2.59 -9.11
N GLU A 76 -1.05 -1.44 -9.00
CA GLU A 76 -2.47 -1.37 -8.69
C GLU A 76 -3.24 -2.15 -9.77
N ASP A 77 -3.75 -3.32 -9.39
CA ASP A 77 -4.66 -4.09 -10.23
C ASP A 77 -6.05 -3.47 -10.14
N ASP A 78 -6.87 -3.64 -11.18
CA ASP A 78 -8.27 -3.21 -11.25
C ASP A 78 -9.16 -4.01 -10.27
N PHE A 79 -8.60 -4.57 -9.20
CA PHE A 79 -9.27 -5.46 -8.26
C PHE A 79 -10.55 -4.85 -7.70
N GLY A 80 -10.55 -3.56 -7.33
CA GLY A 80 -11.76 -2.90 -6.82
C GLY A 80 -12.89 -2.90 -7.85
N ALA A 81 -12.60 -2.45 -9.06
CA ALA A 81 -13.56 -2.44 -10.16
C ALA A 81 -14.00 -3.87 -10.52
N ARG A 82 -13.07 -4.83 -10.57
CA ARG A 82 -13.34 -6.24 -10.88
C ARG A 82 -14.14 -6.96 -9.79
N LEU A 83 -13.89 -6.66 -8.52
CA LEU A 83 -14.63 -7.21 -7.39
C LEU A 83 -16.07 -6.70 -7.40
N VAL A 84 -16.26 -5.40 -7.64
CA VAL A 84 -17.60 -4.80 -7.78
C VAL A 84 -18.32 -5.37 -9.00
N ALA A 85 -17.64 -5.51 -10.15
CA ALA A 85 -18.22 -6.12 -11.34
C ALA A 85 -18.61 -7.59 -11.13
N ARG A 86 -17.94 -8.29 -10.22
CA ARG A 86 -18.25 -9.67 -9.81
C ARG A 86 -19.18 -9.76 -8.61
N LYS A 87 -19.78 -8.65 -8.17
CA LYS A 87 -20.78 -8.64 -7.09
C LYS A 87 -22.02 -9.43 -7.54
N GLY A 88 -22.03 -10.72 -7.23
CA GLY A 88 -23.21 -11.57 -7.33
C GLY A 88 -24.19 -11.24 -6.21
N SER A 89 -25.49 -11.34 -6.52
CA SER A 89 -26.54 -11.36 -5.51
C SER A 89 -26.99 -12.80 -5.33
N ILE A 90 -27.10 -13.24 -4.09
CA ILE A 90 -27.72 -14.52 -3.75
C ILE A 90 -29.23 -14.25 -3.58
N PRO A 91 -30.12 -15.01 -4.23
CA PRO A 91 -31.55 -14.97 -3.96
C PRO A 91 -31.86 -15.10 -2.46
N ALA A 92 -32.83 -14.33 -1.97
CA ALA A 92 -33.13 -14.25 -0.53
C ALA A 92 -33.71 -15.56 0.04
N ASP A 93 -34.15 -16.45 -0.83
CA ASP A 93 -34.70 -17.78 -0.54
C ASP A 93 -33.64 -18.89 -0.51
N ILE A 94 -32.35 -18.57 -0.74
CA ILE A 94 -31.27 -19.53 -0.54
C ILE A 94 -31.02 -19.73 0.96
N ASP A 95 -31.22 -20.97 1.40
CA ASP A 95 -30.80 -21.44 2.72
C ASP A 95 -29.28 -21.55 2.78
N LEU A 96 -28.64 -20.67 3.56
CA LEU A 96 -27.19 -20.63 3.73
C LEU A 96 -26.69 -21.57 4.82
N GLY A 97 -27.57 -22.36 5.44
CA GLY A 97 -27.23 -23.20 6.59
C GLY A 97 -26.97 -22.35 7.83
N ALA A 98 -27.72 -22.62 8.89
CA ALA A 98 -27.45 -22.08 10.22
C ALA A 98 -26.19 -22.69 10.84
#